data_AF-A0A3D2RB74-F1
#
_entry.id   AF-A0A3D2RB74-F1
#
_cell.length_a   1.000
_cell.length_b   1.000
_cell.length_c   1.000
_cell.angle_alpha   90.00
_cell.angle_beta   90.00
_cell.angle_gamma   90.00
#
_symmetry.space_group_name_H-M   'P 1'
#
loop_
_entity.id
_entity.type
_entity.pdbx_description
1 polymer ?
#
loop_
_entity_poly.entity_id
_entity_poly.type
_entity_poly.pdbx_seq_one_letter_code
_entity_poly.pdbx_strand_id
1 'polypeptide(L)' 'SGRHLNGNYTIFGQVTQGMDVVETIANLPADAGEWPKSNVYIEVSIDE' A
#
# COMPACT_ATOMS: atom_id res chain seq x y z
N SER A 1 15.87 4.64 5.52
CA SER A 1 15.24 4.48 6.86
C SER A 1 14.05 5.43 6.96
N GLY A 2 12.89 4.97 7.46
CA GLY A 2 11.66 5.77 7.55
C GLY A 2 11.62 6.78 8.70
N ARG A 3 12.75 7.01 9.39
CA ARG A 3 12.80 7.81 10.63
C ARG A 3 12.31 9.26 10.47
N HIS A 4 12.38 9.82 9.27
CA HIS A 4 11.90 11.16 8.97
C HIS A 4 10.36 11.29 9.08
N LEU A 5 9.64 10.17 9.14
CA LEU A 5 8.18 10.12 9.29
C LEU A 5 7.74 10.11 10.76
N ASN A 6 8.64 9.79 11.70
CA ASN A 6 8.32 9.68 13.12
C ASN A 6 7.86 11.03 13.68
N GLY A 7 6.73 11.03 14.41
CA GLY A 7 6.13 12.25 14.98
C GLY A 7 5.31 13.08 13.99
N ASN A 8 5.40 12.79 12.69
CA ASN A 8 4.61 13.45 11.65
C ASN A 8 3.41 12.60 11.18
N TYR A 9 3.47 11.28 11.37
CA TYR A 9 2.43 10.34 10.94
C TYR A 9 2.08 9.35 12.05
N THR A 10 0.78 9.08 12.23
CA THR A 10 0.28 8.11 13.21
C THR A 10 0.37 6.70 12.64
N ILE A 11 1.06 5.81 13.33
CA ILE A 11 1.05 4.38 13.05
C ILE A 11 -0.21 3.80 13.69
N PHE A 12 -1.09 3.18 12.88
CA PHE A 12 -2.35 2.57 13.34
C PHE A 12 -2.41 1.05 13.16
N GLY A 13 -1.41 0.45 12.51
CA GLY A 13 -1.38 -0.98 12.25
C GLY A 13 -0.13 -1.41 11.48
N GLN A 14 -0.03 -2.71 11.23
CA GLN A 14 1.02 -3.30 10.41
C GLN A 14 0.46 -4.48 9.61
N VAL A 15 1.06 -4.75 8.45
CA VAL A 15 0.77 -5.95 7.67
C VAL A 15 1.41 -7.14 8.39
N THR A 16 0.61 -8.14 8.75
CA THR A 16 1.09 -9.38 9.40
C THR A 16 1.17 -10.56 8.43
N GLN A 17 0.47 -10.48 7.30
CA GLN A 17 0.46 -11.49 6.23
C GLN A 17 0.26 -10.78 4.87
N GLY A 18 0.82 -11.35 3.79
CA GLY A 18 0.66 -10.80 2.43
C GLY A 18 1.65 -9.69 2.06
N MET A 19 2.83 -9.63 2.69
CA MET A 19 3.87 -8.65 2.32
C MET A 19 4.42 -8.86 0.90
N ASP A 20 4.40 -10.09 0.39
CA ASP A 20 4.72 -10.44 -1.00
C ASP A 20 3.72 -9.83 -1.99
N VAL A 21 2.44 -9.73 -1.62
CA VAL A 21 1.41 -9.04 -2.40
C VAL A 21 1.68 -7.53 -2.41
N VAL A 22 2.04 -6.95 -1.26
CA VAL A 22 2.44 -5.53 -1.17
C VAL A 22 3.64 -5.23 -2.08
N GLU A 23 4.66 -6.08 -2.05
CA GLU A 23 5.83 -5.97 -2.94
C GLU A 23 5.45 -6.09 -4.42
N THR A 24 4.53 -7.00 -4.75
CA THR A 24 4.02 -7.15 -6.12
C THR A 24 3.33 -5.88 -6.60
N ILE A 25 2.45 -5.29 -5.77
CA ILE A 25 1.74 -4.04 -6.09
C ILE A 25 2.73 -2.87 -6.27
N ALA A 26 3.73 -2.76 -5.39
CA ALA A 26 4.73 -1.70 -5.43
C ALA A 26 5.61 -1.72 -6.70
N ASN A 27 5.70 -2.87 -7.38
CA ASN A 27 6.50 -3.04 -8.59
C ASN A 27 5.67 -3.07 -9.88
N LEU A 28 4.36 -2.75 -9.83
CA LEU A 28 3.54 -2.65 -11.03
C LEU A 28 4.07 -1.57 -11.97
N PRO A 29 3.98 -1.75 -13.30
CA PRO A 29 4.34 -0.72 -14.25
C PRO A 29 3.53 0.57 -13.99
N ALA A 30 4.22 1.67 -13.72
CA ALA A 30 3.63 2.97 -13.46
C ALA A 30 3.85 3.94 -14.63
N ASP A 31 3.07 5.03 -14.66
CA ASP A 31 3.33 6.19 -15.51
C ASP A 31 4.35 7.15 -14.88
N ALA A 32 4.57 8.30 -15.51
CA ALA A 32 5.52 9.30 -15.01
C ALA A 32 5.09 9.99 -13.71
N GLY A 33 3.81 9.87 -13.32
CA GLY A 33 3.25 10.36 -12.06
C GLY A 33 3.16 9.29 -10.98
N GLU A 34 3.84 8.15 -11.16
CA GLU A 34 3.84 7.02 -10.23
C GLU A 34 2.48 6.32 -10.09
N TRP A 35 1.53 6.55 -11.02
CA TRP A 35 0.25 5.84 -11.03
C TRP A 35 0.37 4.48 -11.75
N PRO A 36 -0.12 3.37 -11.17
CA PRO A 36 -0.13 2.06 -11.85
C PRO A 36 -0.92 2.09 -13.16
N LYS A 37 -0.34 1.58 -14.25
CA LYS A 37 -1.01 1.48 -15.56
C LYS A 37 -2.24 0.57 -15.54
N SER A 38 -2.27 -0.35 -14.58
CA SER A 38 -3.42 -1.21 -14.28
C SER A 38 -3.86 -0.92 -12.85
N ASN A 39 -5.10 -0.45 -12.70
CA ASN A 39 -5.66 -0.13 -11.40
C ASN A 39 -5.75 -1.38 -10.50
N VAL A 40 -5.43 -1.20 -9.22
CA VAL A 40 -5.61 -2.20 -8.16
C VAL A 40 -6.80 -1.77 -7.32
N TYR A 41 -7.84 -2.61 -7.25
CA TYR A 41 -9.07 -2.31 -6.52
C TYR A 41 -9.06 -2.98 -5.15
N ILE A 42 -9.60 -2.31 -4.14
CA ILE A 42 -9.91 -2.89 -2.83
C ILE A 42 -11.37 -3.33 -2.88
N GLU A 43 -11.62 -4.61 -2.63
CA GLU A 43 -12.96 -5.15 -2.45
C GLU A 43 -13.32 -5.11 -0.96
N VAL A 44 -14.51 -4.59 -0.63
CA VAL A 44 -15.00 -4.46 0.74
C VAL A 44 -16.41 -5.01 0.81
N SER A 45 -16.62 -5.97 1.71
CA SER A 45 -17.95 -6.38 2.18
C SER A 45 -18.11 -5.91 3.62
N ILE A 46 -19.30 -5.42 3.96
CA ILE A 46 -19.67 -5.09 5.33
C ILE A 46 -20.73 -6.12 5.71
N ASP A 47 -20.35 -7.00 6.64
CA ASP A 47 -21.29 -7.93 7.25
C ASP A 47 -21.99 -7.20 8.41
N GLU A 48 -23.32 -7.32 8.48
CA GLU A 48 -24.15 -6.76 9.57
C GLU A 48 -24.03 -7.57 10.87
#